data_AF-X0Y894-F1
#
_entry.id   AF-X0Y894-F1
#
_cell.length_a   1.000
_cell.length_b   1.000
_cell.length_c   1.000
_cell.angle_alpha   90.00
_cell.angle_beta   90.00
_cell.angle_gamma   90.00
#
_symmetry.space_group_name_H-M   'P 1'
#
loop_
_entity.id
_entity.type
_entity.pdbx_description
1 polymer ?
#
loop_
_entity_poly.entity_id
_entity_poly.type
_entity_poly.pdbx_seq_one_letter_code
_entity_poly.pdbx_strand_id
1 'polypeptide(L)'
;MDAFGLNFKNPVGLAAGYDKDGIGWQGLSLLGFGHIELGTVTPLPQPGNPRPRIFRFASEGGLVNWMGFPGRGADYLEDQILNKERGDLILGVNIGKNANTPLDSAVEDYQNLINRFAGTANYLVINISSPNTAGLRRLQARRALDELLAALVDVRKEQENQLNKKVPLLVKLSPDLAEPDLKDAIDIIFHYELDGVVATNTSSEL
;
A
#
# COMPACT_ATOMS: atom_id res chain seq x y z
N MET A 1 -12.90 12.40 11.97
CA MET A 1 -13.36 11.01 11.77
C MET A 1 -12.31 10.10 12.37
N ASP A 2 -12.69 9.16 13.22
CA ASP A 2 -11.73 8.25 13.86
C ASP A 2 -11.75 6.88 13.17
N ALA A 3 -10.58 6.40 12.75
CA ALA A 3 -10.40 5.07 12.17
C ALA A 3 -8.96 4.59 12.41
N PHE A 4 -8.76 3.29 12.61
CA PHE A 4 -7.43 2.68 12.79
C PHE A 4 -6.61 3.25 13.98
N GLY A 5 -7.27 3.90 14.94
CA GLY A 5 -6.62 4.64 16.02
C GLY A 5 -6.05 6.00 15.59
N LEU A 6 -6.46 6.52 14.44
CA LEU A 6 -6.06 7.81 13.88
C LEU A 6 -7.26 8.75 13.76
N ASN A 7 -7.03 10.06 13.91
CA ASN A 7 -8.05 11.11 13.75
C ASN A 7 -7.88 11.84 12.41
N PHE A 8 -8.72 11.50 11.45
CA PHE A 8 -8.76 12.11 10.13
C PHE A 8 -9.56 13.40 10.15
N LYS A 9 -9.01 14.47 9.55
CA LYS A 9 -9.70 15.78 9.44
C LYS A 9 -11.04 15.69 8.72
N ASN A 10 -11.12 14.83 7.71
CA ASN A 10 -12.31 14.55 6.92
C ASN A 10 -12.18 13.16 6.25
N PRO A 11 -13.25 12.59 5.67
CA PRO A 11 -13.23 11.23 5.13
C PRO A 11 -12.65 11.11 3.71
N VAL A 12 -12.13 12.19 3.12
CA VAL A 12 -11.63 12.21 1.73
C VAL A 12 -10.11 12.17 1.73
N GLY A 13 -9.52 11.12 1.16
CA GLY A 13 -8.07 10.97 1.02
C GLY A 13 -7.61 10.91 -0.43
N LEU A 14 -6.30 11.14 -0.64
CA LEU A 14 -5.66 10.86 -1.92
C LEU A 14 -5.12 9.42 -1.93
N ALA A 15 -5.56 8.63 -2.90
CA ALA A 15 -5.18 7.22 -3.03
C ALA A 15 -3.74 7.02 -3.52
N ALA A 16 -3.16 5.86 -3.19
CA ALA A 16 -1.86 5.45 -3.70
C ALA A 16 -1.79 5.41 -5.23
N GLY A 17 -0.58 5.58 -5.74
CA GLY A 17 -0.26 5.57 -7.16
C GLY A 17 -0.16 6.97 -7.76
N TYR A 18 -0.67 8.00 -7.09
CA TYR A 18 -0.56 9.39 -7.51
C TYR A 18 0.82 9.98 -7.19
N ASP A 19 1.20 10.04 -5.90
CA ASP A 19 2.53 10.47 -5.47
C ASP A 19 3.37 9.28 -4.98
N LYS A 20 3.91 8.53 -5.94
CA LYS A 20 4.65 7.28 -5.68
C LYS A 20 5.94 7.49 -4.90
N ASP A 21 6.66 8.55 -5.26
CA ASP A 21 8.00 8.86 -4.75
C ASP A 21 7.98 9.94 -3.66
N GLY A 22 6.81 10.43 -3.24
CA GLY A 22 6.68 11.44 -2.17
C GLY A 22 7.19 12.84 -2.57
N ILE A 23 7.12 13.16 -3.86
CA ILE A 23 7.67 14.42 -4.39
C ILE A 23 6.72 15.59 -4.09
N GLY A 24 5.41 15.35 -4.16
CA GLY A 24 4.39 16.41 -4.19
C GLY A 24 3.48 16.49 -2.96
N TRP A 25 3.64 15.60 -1.98
CA TRP A 25 2.66 15.43 -0.89
C TRP A 25 2.43 16.70 -0.05
N GLN A 26 3.43 17.55 0.14
CA GLN A 26 3.26 18.84 0.83
C GLN A 26 2.36 19.80 0.07
N GLY A 27 2.47 19.86 -1.26
CA GLY A 27 1.57 20.68 -2.07
C GLY A 27 0.16 20.08 -2.14
N LEU A 28 0.08 18.75 -2.26
CA LEU A 28 -1.19 18.02 -2.29
C LEU A 28 -1.97 18.17 -0.97
N SER A 29 -1.29 18.28 0.17
CA SER A 29 -1.95 18.44 1.48
C SER A 29 -2.73 19.76 1.60
N LEU A 30 -2.36 20.77 0.82
CA LEU A 30 -3.06 22.06 0.76
C LEU A 30 -4.41 21.98 0.04
N LEU A 31 -4.72 20.86 -0.65
CA LEU A 31 -5.98 20.65 -1.35
C LEU A 31 -7.11 20.15 -0.44
N GLY A 32 -6.85 19.99 0.86
CA GLY A 32 -7.87 19.67 1.87
C GLY A 32 -8.13 18.18 2.08
N PHE A 33 -7.26 17.28 1.59
CA PHE A 33 -7.37 15.85 1.89
C PHE A 33 -7.19 15.56 3.38
N GLY A 34 -8.02 14.67 3.93
CA GLY A 34 -7.90 14.16 5.30
C GLY A 34 -6.68 13.26 5.49
N HIS A 35 -6.21 12.60 4.42
CA HIS A 35 -4.94 11.88 4.38
C HIS A 35 -4.37 11.82 2.96
N ILE A 36 -3.09 11.47 2.83
CA ILE A 36 -2.45 11.13 1.54
C ILE A 36 -1.79 9.76 1.68
N GLU A 37 -2.08 8.86 0.74
CA GLU A 37 -1.44 7.54 0.64
C GLU A 37 -0.34 7.59 -0.43
N LEU A 38 0.93 7.50 -0.01
CA LEU A 38 2.10 7.49 -0.90
C LEU A 38 2.37 6.09 -1.45
N GLY A 39 3.23 5.98 -2.46
CA GLY A 39 3.59 4.70 -3.08
C GLY A 39 2.62 4.27 -4.20
N THR A 40 2.51 3.00 -4.56
CA THR A 40 3.20 1.84 -3.98
C THR A 40 4.71 1.93 -4.11
N VAL A 41 5.40 1.85 -2.98
CA VAL A 41 6.86 1.80 -2.90
C VAL A 41 7.33 0.35 -2.81
N THR A 42 8.49 0.07 -3.40
CA THR A 42 9.19 -1.21 -3.37
C THR A 42 10.54 -1.03 -2.66
N PRO A 43 11.16 -2.09 -2.10
CA PRO A 43 12.45 -1.94 -1.41
C PRO A 43 13.51 -1.26 -2.28
N LEU A 44 13.71 -1.78 -3.50
CA LEU A 44 14.65 -1.27 -4.48
C LEU A 44 13.96 -0.42 -5.55
N PRO A 45 14.68 0.53 -6.19
CA PRO A 45 14.17 1.26 -7.35
C PRO A 45 13.86 0.32 -8.52
N GLN A 46 12.82 0.65 -9.28
CA GLN A 46 12.50 -0.05 -10.53
C GLN A 46 11.82 0.86 -11.55
N PRO A 47 12.07 0.68 -12.86
CA PRO A 47 11.54 1.56 -13.90
C PRO A 47 10.03 1.37 -14.15
N GLY A 48 9.46 0.25 -13.71
CA GLY A 48 8.13 -0.25 -14.09
C GLY A 48 8.07 -0.79 -15.52
N ASN A 49 6.87 -1.07 -16.02
CA ASN A 49 6.67 -1.63 -17.36
C ASN A 49 6.99 -0.62 -18.48
N PRO A 50 7.29 -1.05 -19.72
CA PRO A 50 7.56 -0.14 -20.85
C PRO A 50 6.44 0.89 -21.09
N ARG A 51 6.81 2.08 -21.58
CA ARG A 51 5.86 3.14 -21.97
C ARG A 51 5.42 2.98 -23.44
N PRO A 52 4.23 3.47 -23.83
CA PRO A 52 3.18 4.10 -23.01
C PRO A 52 2.46 3.10 -22.10
N ARG A 53 2.01 3.54 -20.91
CA ARG A 53 1.47 2.66 -19.85
C ARG A 53 0.35 3.24 -19.00
N ILE A 54 -0.17 4.41 -19.40
CA ILE A 54 -1.31 5.09 -18.78
C ILE A 54 -2.10 5.73 -19.91
N PHE A 55 -3.40 5.45 -19.97
CA PHE A 55 -4.31 5.90 -21.02
C PHE A 55 -5.57 6.44 -20.37
N ARG A 56 -5.96 7.67 -20.75
CA ARG A 56 -7.14 8.32 -20.21
C ARG A 56 -8.27 8.25 -21.23
N PHE A 57 -9.44 7.84 -20.76
CA PHE A 57 -10.69 7.75 -21.51
C PHE A 57 -11.62 8.83 -20.97
N ALA A 58 -11.45 10.05 -21.47
CA ALA A 58 -12.02 11.24 -20.85
C ALA A 58 -13.55 11.29 -20.94
N SER A 59 -14.14 10.80 -22.04
CA SER A 59 -15.60 10.71 -22.23
C SER A 59 -16.24 9.74 -21.24
N GLU A 60 -15.52 8.69 -20.86
CA GLU A 60 -15.97 7.65 -19.94
C GLU A 60 -15.58 7.95 -18.48
N GLY A 61 -14.84 9.03 -18.23
CA GLY A 61 -14.27 9.32 -16.91
C GLY A 61 -13.27 8.25 -16.43
N GLY A 62 -12.72 7.44 -17.34
CA GLY A 62 -11.93 6.26 -17.05
C GLY A 62 -10.43 6.42 -17.30
N LEU A 63 -9.65 5.50 -16.74
CA LEU A 63 -8.22 5.38 -16.97
C LEU A 63 -7.78 3.91 -16.92
N VAL A 64 -6.94 3.51 -17.86
CA VAL A 64 -6.26 2.21 -17.87
C VAL A 64 -4.78 2.42 -17.61
N ASN A 65 -4.16 1.59 -16.78
CA ASN A 65 -2.72 1.62 -16.57
C ASN A 65 -2.12 0.23 -16.39
N TRP A 66 -0.87 0.08 -16.85
CA TRP A 66 -0.04 -1.08 -16.57
C TRP A 66 1.32 -0.68 -16.02
N MET A 67 1.35 0.13 -14.96
CA MET A 67 2.60 0.77 -14.53
C MET A 67 3.67 -0.20 -14.01
N GLY A 68 3.29 -1.23 -13.25
CA GLY A 68 4.23 -2.20 -12.66
C GLY A 68 5.13 -1.60 -11.55
N PHE A 69 4.53 -0.88 -10.60
CA PHE A 69 5.22 -0.22 -9.47
C PHE A 69 6.53 0.52 -9.82
N PRO A 70 6.51 1.48 -10.77
CA PRO A 70 7.69 2.31 -11.02
C PRO A 70 7.96 3.21 -9.80
N GLY A 71 9.22 3.38 -9.43
CA GLY A 71 9.60 4.24 -8.30
C GLY A 71 11.11 4.25 -8.04
N ARG A 72 11.53 5.18 -7.19
CA ARG A 72 12.93 5.39 -6.78
C ARG A 72 13.37 4.55 -5.59
N GLY A 73 12.51 3.66 -5.11
CA GLY A 73 12.79 2.75 -4.00
C GLY A 73 12.48 3.34 -2.63
N ALA A 74 12.61 2.50 -1.62
CA ALA A 74 12.20 2.82 -0.26
C ALA A 74 13.08 3.89 0.39
N ASP A 75 14.40 3.85 0.17
CA ASP A 75 15.34 4.85 0.68
C ASP A 75 14.94 6.26 0.23
N TYR A 76 14.65 6.43 -1.08
CA TYR A 76 14.28 7.74 -1.62
C TYR A 76 12.97 8.27 -1.02
N LEU A 77 11.95 7.43 -0.91
CA LEU A 77 10.66 7.85 -0.36
C LEU A 77 10.78 8.22 1.12
N GLU A 78 11.53 7.44 1.89
CA GLU A 78 11.79 7.75 3.30
C GLU A 78 12.47 9.10 3.47
N ASP A 79 13.52 9.37 2.68
CA ASP A 79 14.17 10.69 2.64
C ASP A 79 13.17 11.81 2.30
N GLN A 80 12.23 11.58 1.37
CA GLN A 80 11.22 12.58 1.02
C GLN A 80 10.22 12.86 2.16
N ILE A 81 9.99 11.89 3.04
CA ILE A 81 9.10 12.04 4.20
C ILE A 81 9.85 12.70 5.36
N LEU A 82 11.07 12.27 5.66
CA LEU A 82 11.86 12.75 6.80
C LEU A 82 12.34 14.20 6.64
N ASN A 83 12.62 14.64 5.42
CA ASN A 83 13.14 16.00 5.16
C ASN A 83 12.07 17.10 5.16
N LYS A 84 10.82 16.77 5.50
CA LYS A 84 9.66 17.67 5.36
C LYS A 84 8.76 17.56 6.58
N GLU A 85 8.35 18.69 7.12
CA GLU A 85 7.34 18.71 8.19
C GLU A 85 5.96 18.33 7.63
N ARG A 86 5.30 17.36 8.27
CA ARG A 86 3.94 16.93 7.91
C ARG A 86 2.83 17.66 8.67
N GLY A 87 3.15 18.29 9.80
CA GLY A 87 2.15 18.82 10.73
C GLY A 87 1.12 17.75 11.11
N ASP A 88 -0.16 18.09 11.03
CA ASP A 88 -1.27 17.18 11.33
C ASP A 88 -1.72 16.30 10.14
N LEU A 89 -0.99 16.32 9.02
CA LEU A 89 -1.35 15.47 7.88
C LEU A 89 -1.13 14.00 8.22
N ILE A 90 -2.16 13.19 8.03
CA ILE A 90 -2.02 11.73 8.04
C ILE A 90 -1.41 11.26 6.73
N LEU A 91 -0.24 10.65 6.80
CA LEU A 91 0.46 10.03 5.68
C LEU A 91 0.39 8.51 5.79
N GLY A 92 -0.23 7.88 4.79
CA GLY A 92 -0.16 6.45 4.56
C GLY A 92 0.99 6.10 3.63
N VAL A 93 1.59 4.92 3.80
CA VAL A 93 2.56 4.38 2.84
C VAL A 93 2.06 3.04 2.32
N ASN A 94 1.79 3.00 1.01
CA ASN A 94 1.42 1.78 0.30
C ASN A 94 2.70 1.02 -0.08
N ILE A 95 2.81 -0.24 0.34
CA ILE A 95 4.02 -1.07 0.23
C ILE A 95 3.77 -2.26 -0.71
N GLY A 96 4.77 -2.63 -1.49
CA GLY A 96 4.70 -3.70 -2.48
C GLY A 96 6.04 -4.38 -2.71
N LYS A 97 6.01 -5.60 -3.26
CA LYS A 97 7.23 -6.31 -3.65
C LYS A 97 7.87 -5.71 -4.92
N ASN A 98 9.19 -5.82 -5.04
CA ASN A 98 9.89 -5.56 -6.29
C ASN A 98 9.43 -6.54 -7.39
N ALA A 99 9.52 -6.11 -8.65
CA ALA A 99 9.10 -6.94 -9.79
C ALA A 99 9.93 -8.24 -9.89
N ASN A 100 11.24 -8.14 -9.64
CA ASN A 100 12.19 -9.25 -9.76
C ASN A 100 12.24 -10.15 -8.52
N THR A 101 11.62 -9.76 -7.40
CA THR A 101 11.51 -10.62 -6.22
C THR A 101 10.56 -11.78 -6.54
N PRO A 102 11.03 -13.05 -6.44
CA PRO A 102 10.17 -14.22 -6.58
C PRO A 102 9.00 -14.16 -5.58
N LEU A 103 7.87 -14.78 -5.93
CA LEU A 103 6.68 -14.72 -5.07
C LEU A 103 6.93 -15.34 -3.68
N ASP A 104 7.72 -16.42 -3.63
CA ASP A 104 8.05 -17.14 -2.40
C ASP A 104 8.98 -16.33 -1.48
N SER A 105 9.66 -15.30 -2.01
CA SER A 105 10.47 -14.34 -1.24
C SER A 105 9.77 -12.99 -1.06
N ALA A 106 8.52 -12.84 -1.51
CA ALA A 106 7.82 -11.55 -1.47
C ALA A 106 7.62 -11.04 -0.03
N VAL A 107 7.50 -11.95 0.94
CA VAL A 107 7.36 -11.62 2.36
C VAL A 107 8.52 -10.74 2.87
N GLU A 108 9.74 -11.01 2.43
CA GLU A 108 10.94 -10.27 2.85
C GLU A 108 10.86 -8.80 2.40
N ASP A 109 10.36 -8.52 1.20
CA ASP A 109 10.15 -7.16 0.71
C ASP A 109 9.17 -6.40 1.60
N TYR A 110 8.05 -7.02 1.98
CA TYR A 110 7.07 -6.38 2.86
C TYR A 110 7.61 -6.18 4.28
N GLN A 111 8.32 -7.15 4.85
CA GLN A 111 8.95 -7.03 6.17
C GLN A 111 9.96 -5.87 6.18
N ASN A 112 10.81 -5.76 5.16
CA ASN A 112 11.76 -4.67 4.99
C ASN A 112 11.06 -3.31 4.92
N LEU A 113 9.92 -3.23 4.21
CA LEU A 113 9.15 -2.00 4.11
C LEU A 113 8.40 -1.65 5.41
N ILE A 114 7.88 -2.62 6.16
CA ILE A 114 7.27 -2.36 7.47
C ILE A 114 8.34 -1.82 8.44
N ASN A 115 9.47 -2.49 8.56
CA ASN A 115 10.58 -2.05 9.42
C ASN A 115 11.02 -0.62 9.12
N ARG A 116 11.05 -0.25 7.84
CA ARG A 116 11.43 1.08 7.40
C ARG A 116 10.38 2.15 7.69
N PHE A 117 9.12 1.88 7.34
CA PHE A 117 8.08 2.92 7.36
C PHE A 117 7.25 2.95 8.64
N ALA A 118 7.36 1.98 9.56
CA ALA A 118 6.60 1.95 10.82
C ALA A 118 6.78 3.23 11.67
N GLY A 119 8.02 3.76 11.72
CA GLY A 119 8.34 4.99 12.45
C GLY A 119 7.84 6.27 11.78
N THR A 120 7.79 6.29 10.45
CA THR A 120 7.56 7.50 9.66
C THR A 120 6.12 7.64 9.17
N ALA A 121 5.46 6.54 8.82
CA ALA A 121 4.06 6.53 8.37
C ALA A 121 3.07 6.61 9.54
N ASN A 122 1.87 7.12 9.26
CA ASN A 122 0.72 7.02 10.16
C ASN A 122 -0.01 5.68 10.00
N TYR A 123 -0.03 5.11 8.79
CA TYR A 123 -0.52 3.76 8.52
C TYR A 123 0.22 3.16 7.31
N LEU A 124 0.23 1.84 7.21
CA LEU A 124 0.80 1.08 6.12
C LEU A 124 -0.28 0.31 5.37
N VAL A 125 -0.12 0.15 4.05
CA VAL A 125 -1.04 -0.62 3.21
C VAL A 125 -0.28 -1.68 2.42
N ILE A 126 -0.51 -2.95 2.74
CA ILE A 126 0.04 -4.10 2.03
C ILE A 126 -0.69 -4.24 0.68
N ASN A 127 0.00 -3.99 -0.42
CA ASN A 127 -0.58 -4.07 -1.76
C ASN A 127 -0.29 -5.40 -2.45
N ILE A 128 -1.26 -6.30 -2.37
CA ILE A 128 -1.25 -7.62 -3.02
C ILE A 128 -2.20 -7.70 -4.22
N SER A 129 -2.74 -6.57 -4.68
CA SER A 129 -3.88 -6.53 -5.62
C SER A 129 -3.58 -5.94 -6.99
N SER A 130 -2.38 -5.39 -7.22
CA SER A 130 -1.99 -4.84 -8.53
C SER A 130 -2.07 -5.92 -9.62
N PRO A 131 -2.81 -5.69 -10.73
CA PRO A 131 -2.81 -6.59 -11.89
C PRO A 131 -1.49 -6.50 -12.69
N ASN A 132 -0.67 -5.50 -12.41
CA ASN A 132 0.47 -5.11 -13.25
C ASN A 132 1.82 -5.68 -12.77
N THR A 133 1.79 -6.48 -11.70
CA THR A 133 2.95 -7.17 -11.14
C THR A 133 2.69 -8.67 -11.24
N ALA A 134 3.52 -9.37 -12.03
CA ALA A 134 3.28 -10.77 -12.39
C ALA A 134 3.09 -11.66 -11.14
N GLY A 135 1.98 -12.42 -11.13
CA GLY A 135 1.66 -13.36 -10.07
C GLY A 135 1.25 -12.75 -8.71
N LEU A 136 1.28 -11.42 -8.55
CA LEU A 136 1.07 -10.77 -7.25
C LEU A 136 -0.28 -11.11 -6.62
N ARG A 137 -1.35 -11.11 -7.43
CA ARG A 137 -2.72 -11.43 -6.99
C ARG A 137 -2.86 -12.84 -6.41
N ARG A 138 -1.90 -13.76 -6.64
CA ARG A 138 -1.87 -15.09 -6.01
C ARG A 138 -1.66 -15.01 -4.49
N LEU A 139 -1.09 -13.91 -3.98
CA LEU A 139 -0.98 -13.66 -2.53
C LEU A 139 -2.34 -13.42 -1.86
N GLN A 140 -3.42 -13.24 -2.62
CA GLN A 140 -4.77 -13.11 -2.07
C GLN A 140 -5.43 -14.46 -1.82
N ALA A 141 -4.87 -15.57 -2.30
CA ALA A 141 -5.39 -16.91 -2.04
C ALA A 141 -5.16 -17.28 -0.57
N ARG A 142 -6.12 -17.98 0.05
CA ARG A 142 -6.17 -18.30 1.48
C ARG A 142 -4.80 -18.65 2.08
N ARG A 143 -4.15 -19.70 1.59
CA ARG A 143 -2.88 -20.19 2.15
C ARG A 143 -1.75 -19.15 2.05
N ALA A 144 -1.62 -18.48 0.90
CA ALA A 144 -0.57 -17.51 0.68
C ALA A 144 -0.77 -16.24 1.51
N LEU A 145 -2.03 -15.81 1.67
CA LEU A 145 -2.37 -14.65 2.51
C LEU A 145 -2.11 -14.95 3.99
N ASP A 146 -2.46 -16.15 4.45
CA ASP A 146 -2.23 -16.62 5.81
C ASP A 146 -0.73 -16.62 6.16
N GLU A 147 0.09 -17.27 5.33
CA GLU A 147 1.55 -17.30 5.46
C GLU A 147 2.15 -15.88 5.45
N LEU A 148 1.66 -15.01 4.56
CA LEU A 148 2.11 -13.63 4.47
C LEU A 148 1.76 -12.84 5.73
N LEU A 149 0.50 -12.83 6.15
CA LEU A 149 0.05 -12.01 7.28
C LEU A 149 0.60 -12.49 8.62
N ALA A 150 0.81 -13.79 8.80
CA ALA A 150 1.54 -14.33 9.96
C ALA A 150 2.89 -13.62 10.14
N ALA A 151 3.70 -13.61 9.09
CA ALA A 151 5.04 -13.04 9.12
C ALA A 151 5.04 -11.51 9.26
N LEU A 152 4.05 -10.81 8.69
CA LEU A 152 3.98 -9.35 8.75
C LEU A 152 3.44 -8.83 10.09
N VAL A 153 2.55 -9.58 10.75
CA VAL A 153 2.06 -9.20 12.09
C VAL A 153 3.13 -9.32 13.15
N ASP A 154 4.03 -10.30 13.04
CA ASP A 154 5.17 -10.41 13.96
C ASP A 154 6.10 -9.20 13.85
N VAL A 155 6.45 -8.80 12.61
CA VAL A 155 7.25 -7.59 12.36
C VAL A 155 6.51 -6.32 12.81
N ARG A 156 5.19 -6.22 12.59
CA ARG A 156 4.36 -5.12 13.12
C ARG A 156 4.50 -5.00 14.63
N LYS A 157 4.34 -6.11 15.37
CA LYS A 157 4.41 -6.13 16.84
C LYS A 157 5.79 -5.75 17.36
N GLU A 158 6.85 -6.22 16.71
CA GLU A 158 8.22 -5.82 17.03
C GLU A 158 8.41 -4.32 16.90
N GLN A 159 7.96 -3.74 15.79
CA GLN A 159 8.02 -2.29 15.56
C GLN A 159 7.17 -1.51 16.56
N GLU A 160 5.96 -1.99 16.89
CA GLU A 160 5.11 -1.34 17.90
C GLU A 160 5.76 -1.28 19.28
N ASN A 161 6.43 -2.37 19.68
CA ASN A 161 7.18 -2.44 20.94
C ASN A 161 8.40 -1.51 20.93
N GLN A 162 9.15 -1.48 19.83
CA GLN A 162 10.35 -0.64 19.70
C GLN A 162 10.00 0.86 19.68
N LEU A 163 8.91 1.22 19.00
CA LEU A 163 8.48 2.62 18.84
C LEU A 163 7.56 3.09 19.98
N ASN A 164 7.10 2.19 20.84
CA ASN A 164 6.06 2.43 21.85
C ASN A 164 4.83 3.15 21.23
N LYS A 165 4.40 2.68 20.06
CA LYS A 165 3.35 3.30 19.23
C LYS A 165 2.69 2.23 18.39
N LYS A 166 1.36 2.29 18.24
CA LYS A 166 0.62 1.44 17.30
C LYS A 166 1.07 1.70 15.85
N VAL A 167 1.14 0.65 15.03
CA VAL A 167 1.46 0.71 13.60
C VAL A 167 0.27 0.16 12.81
N PRO A 168 -0.70 1.03 12.44
CA PRO A 168 -1.87 0.58 11.69
C PRO A 168 -1.49 -0.07 10.37
N LEU A 169 -1.95 -1.31 10.15
CA LEU A 169 -1.61 -2.13 9.00
C LEU A 169 -2.88 -2.57 8.28
N LEU A 170 -3.01 -2.16 7.03
CA LEU A 170 -4.15 -2.46 6.16
C LEU A 170 -3.72 -3.36 5.00
N VAL A 171 -4.68 -4.04 4.37
CA VAL A 171 -4.47 -4.79 3.11
C VAL A 171 -5.32 -4.19 2.01
N LYS A 172 -4.75 -4.02 0.81
CA LYS A 172 -5.47 -3.57 -0.38
C LYS A 172 -5.85 -4.77 -1.25
N LEU A 173 -7.15 -4.99 -1.43
CA LEU A 173 -7.69 -6.13 -2.20
C LEU A 173 -8.11 -5.73 -3.61
N SER A 174 -8.04 -6.72 -4.51
CA SER A 174 -8.54 -6.62 -5.87
C SER A 174 -10.07 -6.63 -5.87
N PRO A 175 -10.74 -5.83 -6.72
CA PRO A 175 -12.18 -5.96 -6.91
C PRO A 175 -12.56 -7.29 -7.58
N ASP A 176 -11.62 -7.90 -8.30
CA ASP A 176 -11.83 -9.10 -9.13
C ASP A 176 -11.72 -10.43 -8.34
N LEU A 177 -11.96 -10.42 -7.03
CA LEU A 177 -11.98 -11.64 -6.22
C LEU A 177 -13.36 -12.29 -6.30
N ALA A 178 -13.39 -13.60 -6.55
CA ALA A 178 -14.63 -14.36 -6.42
C ALA A 178 -15.13 -14.32 -4.96
N GLU A 179 -16.45 -14.37 -4.75
CA GLU A 179 -17.05 -14.26 -3.42
C GLU A 179 -16.46 -15.22 -2.37
N PRO A 180 -16.18 -16.51 -2.69
CA PRO A 180 -15.52 -17.41 -1.73
C PRO A 180 -14.09 -16.97 -1.38
N ASP A 181 -13.30 -16.51 -2.36
CA ASP A 181 -11.93 -16.06 -2.15
C ASP A 181 -11.89 -14.76 -1.35
N LEU A 182 -12.85 -13.85 -1.59
CA LEU A 182 -13.02 -12.63 -0.80
C LEU A 182 -13.34 -12.97 0.65
N LYS A 183 -14.27 -13.91 0.88
CA LYS A 183 -14.61 -14.35 2.24
C LYS A 183 -13.40 -14.95 2.95
N ASP A 184 -12.66 -15.83 2.29
CA ASP A 184 -11.42 -16.41 2.83
C ASP A 184 -10.39 -15.33 3.17
N ALA A 185 -10.21 -14.34 2.30
CA ALA A 185 -9.29 -13.24 2.53
C ALA A 185 -9.70 -12.40 3.75
N ILE A 186 -10.99 -12.08 3.88
CA ILE A 186 -11.53 -11.32 5.01
C ILE A 186 -11.40 -12.10 6.31
N ASP A 187 -11.71 -13.41 6.32
CA ASP A 187 -11.56 -14.25 7.51
C ASP A 187 -10.11 -14.25 8.02
N ILE A 188 -9.13 -14.33 7.12
CA ILE A 188 -7.70 -14.25 7.49
C ILE A 188 -7.32 -12.86 8.01
N ILE A 189 -7.77 -11.78 7.34
CA ILE A 189 -7.49 -10.40 7.75
C ILE A 189 -8.03 -10.15 9.18
N PHE A 190 -9.22 -10.66 9.50
CA PHE A 190 -9.78 -10.62 10.84
C PHE A 190 -9.00 -11.49 11.84
N HIS A 191 -8.61 -12.71 11.45
CA HIS A 191 -7.83 -13.61 12.30
C HIS A 191 -6.52 -12.98 12.80
N TYR A 192 -5.85 -12.24 11.93
CA TYR A 192 -4.58 -11.55 12.24
C TYR A 192 -4.77 -10.13 12.82
N GLU A 193 -6.01 -9.70 13.06
CA GLU A 193 -6.34 -8.39 13.64
C GLU A 193 -5.68 -7.23 12.89
N LEU A 194 -5.82 -7.23 11.55
CA LEU A 194 -5.43 -6.08 10.74
C LEU A 194 -6.40 -4.93 10.95
N ASP A 195 -5.91 -3.71 10.80
CA ASP A 195 -6.66 -2.51 11.15
C ASP A 195 -7.74 -2.16 10.13
N GLY A 196 -7.58 -2.60 8.88
CA GLY A 196 -8.58 -2.37 7.85
C GLY A 196 -8.25 -2.91 6.47
N VAL A 197 -9.18 -2.69 5.55
CA VAL A 197 -9.08 -3.09 4.15
C VAL A 197 -9.25 -1.87 3.25
N VAL A 198 -8.36 -1.71 2.27
CA VAL A 198 -8.52 -0.74 1.19
C VAL A 198 -9.24 -1.42 0.04
N ALA A 199 -10.54 -1.11 -0.09
CA ALA A 199 -11.41 -1.58 -1.17
C ALA A 199 -11.70 -0.41 -2.14
N THR A 200 -11.29 -0.43 -3.41
CA THR A 200 -10.63 -1.51 -4.16
C THR A 200 -9.38 -1.02 -4.91
N ASN A 201 -8.58 -1.95 -5.44
CA ASN A 201 -7.63 -1.64 -6.50
C ASN A 201 -8.35 -1.54 -7.87
N THR A 202 -7.59 -1.31 -8.95
CA THR A 202 -8.12 -1.32 -10.32
C THR A 202 -8.58 -2.72 -10.72
N SER A 203 -9.69 -2.79 -11.45
CA SER A 203 -10.22 -4.03 -12.03
C SER A 203 -9.51 -4.38 -13.34
N SER A 204 -9.41 -5.67 -13.63
CA SER A 204 -9.06 -6.22 -14.95
C SER A 204 -10.28 -6.67 -15.75
N GLU A 205 -11.47 -6.60 -15.15
CA GLU A 205 -12.75 -6.92 -15.76
C GLU A 205 -13.41 -5.62 -16.27
N LEU A 206 -14.19 -5.73 -17.35
CA LEU A 206 -14.95 -4.63 -17.95
C LEU A 206 -16.44 -4.79 -17.63
#